data_AF-A0A5C7QNQ5-F1
#
_entry.id   AF-A0A5C7QNQ5-F1
#
_cell.length_a   1.000
_cell.length_b   1.000
_cell.length_c   1.000
_cell.angle_alpha   90.00
_cell.angle_beta   90.00
_cell.angle_gamma   90.00
#
_symmetry.space_group_name_H-M   'P 1'
#
loop_
_entity.id
_entity.type
_entity.pdbx_description
1 polymer ?
#
loop_
_entity_poly.entity_id
_entity_poly.type
_entity_poly.pdbx_seq_one_letter_code
_entity_poly.pdbx_strand_id
1 'polypeptide(L)'
;MNLQALHLLAQDKLSSALSCTLLFLVATSSWGQSLESTAVTREIDRLTTQIDHQQQQSETMHDEVNQMEKKISDIDKTIYTNEQKIETLLNRLQTANKQKESLEAEVETQRAALAQQLVAMYTAGDQSYLRLLLRQDNPSDISRTLRYFEYLNEHRSTKITTINTSIEKIRSLTHQMEKDRLQLTELESSLTGQKKALQSTIALREEILQRLNNEIRIKQNQVERLRIQEAKLQTKFDELAARAEQDPSTSTEPAETKPAETKPTQAAQAVIAAAPPAAQAAAPAMTELAQKPTKPSTEELSSDFSSNKAFSTLKGRLPAPVKGQVLHAYGSQRNEKQNWQGMVIAAQGGSKVRAVARGKIAYVGQMDGYGFLTIIEHDRNYMT
;
A
#
# COMPACT_ATOMS: atom_id res chain seq x y z
N MET A 1 78.00 -28.33 -8.26
CA MET A 1 77.07 -28.47 -9.41
C MET A 1 76.56 -27.07 -9.67
N ASN A 2 77.17 -26.30 -10.57
CA ASN A 2 77.19 -26.43 -12.03
C ASN A 2 75.89 -25.91 -12.67
N LEU A 3 75.92 -25.08 -13.71
CA LEU A 3 76.95 -24.15 -14.22
C LEU A 3 76.29 -23.41 -15.41
N GLN A 4 76.74 -22.17 -15.70
CA GLN A 4 76.56 -21.50 -17.01
C GLN A 4 75.10 -21.14 -17.43
N ALA A 5 74.86 -20.03 -18.14
CA ALA A 5 75.72 -18.88 -18.45
C ALA A 5 74.88 -17.67 -18.93
N LEU A 6 75.57 -16.53 -19.14
CA LEU A 6 75.15 -15.36 -19.95
C LEU A 6 74.02 -14.51 -19.34
N HIS A 7 74.01 -13.17 -19.38
CA HIS A 7 75.00 -12.09 -19.62
C HIS A 7 74.16 -10.76 -19.51
N LEU A 8 74.66 -9.54 -19.28
CA LEU A 8 75.99 -9.01 -18.98
C LEU A 8 75.87 -7.57 -18.42
N LEU A 9 76.83 -7.16 -17.57
CA LEU A 9 77.27 -5.78 -17.27
C LEU A 9 76.35 -4.74 -16.59
N ALA A 10 77.04 -3.96 -15.75
CA ALA A 10 76.86 -2.54 -15.40
C ALA A 10 75.71 -2.12 -14.46
N GLN A 11 75.93 -1.37 -13.35
CA GLN A 11 77.14 -0.75 -12.77
C GLN A 11 77.97 0.17 -13.70
N ASP A 12 78.15 1.47 -13.44
CA ASP A 12 78.03 2.22 -12.18
C ASP A 12 78.23 3.74 -12.51
N LYS A 13 77.92 4.65 -11.56
CA LYS A 13 78.30 6.09 -11.58
C LYS A 13 77.62 6.96 -12.68
N LEU A 14 77.63 8.30 -12.67
CA LEU A 14 77.93 9.35 -11.66
C LEU A 14 76.64 10.20 -11.47
N SER A 15 76.23 10.57 -10.27
CA SER A 15 76.75 11.63 -9.38
C SER A 15 76.45 13.09 -9.81
N SER A 16 75.61 13.73 -9.00
CA SER A 16 75.70 15.13 -8.52
C SER A 16 75.75 16.32 -9.50
N ALA A 17 74.73 17.17 -9.36
CA ALA A 17 74.77 18.65 -9.35
C ALA A 17 75.21 19.41 -10.62
N LEU A 18 74.26 20.11 -11.25
CA LEU A 18 74.46 21.46 -11.80
C LEU A 18 73.14 22.20 -12.06
N SER A 19 73.09 23.46 -11.62
CA SER A 19 72.29 24.59 -12.15
C SER A 19 70.86 24.36 -12.68
N CYS A 20 69.86 24.63 -11.83
CA CYS A 20 68.52 25.08 -12.25
C CYS A 20 67.96 26.18 -11.32
N THR A 21 68.80 27.19 -11.06
CA THR A 21 68.44 28.36 -10.23
C THR A 21 68.74 29.67 -10.96
N LEU A 22 67.92 30.01 -11.97
CA LEU A 22 67.67 31.39 -12.40
C LEU A 22 66.38 31.45 -13.24
N LEU A 23 65.80 32.66 -13.40
CA LEU A 23 64.70 32.97 -14.31
C LEU A 23 63.35 32.25 -14.08
N PHE A 24 62.72 32.51 -12.93
CA PHE A 24 61.44 33.23 -12.98
C PHE A 24 61.20 34.06 -11.70
N LEU A 25 61.78 35.27 -11.67
CA LEU A 25 61.61 36.24 -10.57
C LEU A 25 60.81 37.44 -11.08
N VAL A 26 59.49 37.29 -11.20
CA VAL A 26 58.55 38.33 -11.65
C VAL A 26 57.31 38.31 -10.77
N ALA A 27 56.85 39.50 -10.34
CA ALA A 27 55.56 39.78 -9.71
C ALA A 27 55.17 38.99 -8.44
N THR A 28 55.83 39.28 -7.30
CA THR A 28 55.28 39.01 -5.97
C THR A 28 54.17 40.00 -5.60
N SER A 29 52.92 39.73 -6.02
CA SER A 29 51.74 40.50 -5.56
C SER A 29 50.41 39.73 -5.66
N SER A 30 50.39 38.47 -5.22
CA SER A 30 49.17 37.63 -5.15
C SER A 30 48.98 36.88 -3.81
N TRP A 31 49.83 37.17 -2.82
CA TRP A 31 49.88 36.46 -1.54
C TRP A 31 48.80 36.95 -0.57
N GLY A 32 47.55 36.68 -0.90
CA GLY A 32 46.37 36.99 -0.06
C GLY A 32 45.17 36.06 -0.28
N GLN A 33 44.93 35.57 -1.51
CA GLN A 33 43.71 34.83 -1.86
C GLN A 33 43.71 33.33 -1.47
N SER A 34 44.83 32.76 -1.04
CA SER A 34 44.96 31.33 -0.72
C SER A 34 44.37 30.91 0.63
N LEU A 35 44.20 31.84 1.58
CA LEU A 35 43.66 31.54 2.90
C LEU A 35 42.13 31.46 2.91
N GLU A 36 41.43 32.30 2.14
CA GLU A 36 39.97 32.22 2.01
C GLU A 36 39.54 31.04 1.13
N SER A 37 40.21 30.81 -0.01
CA SER A 37 39.88 29.70 -0.91
C SER A 37 39.98 28.34 -0.21
N THR A 38 41.02 28.10 0.58
CA THR A 38 41.18 26.84 1.36
C THR A 38 40.18 26.70 2.51
N ALA A 39 39.58 27.79 3.00
CA ALA A 39 38.45 27.73 3.94
C ALA A 39 37.15 27.37 3.21
N VAL A 40 36.90 27.95 2.03
CA VAL A 40 35.73 27.66 1.19
C VAL A 40 35.72 26.20 0.73
N THR A 41 36.84 25.65 0.26
CA THR A 41 36.91 24.23 -0.13
C THR A 41 36.51 23.29 1.02
N ARG A 42 37.01 23.52 2.23
CA ARG A 42 36.67 22.68 3.40
C ARG A 42 35.19 22.70 3.76
N GLU A 43 34.52 23.85 3.63
CA GLU A 43 33.08 23.93 3.91
C GLU A 43 32.27 23.31 2.76
N ILE A 44 32.76 23.34 1.51
CA ILE A 44 32.18 22.57 0.39
C ILE A 44 32.33 21.05 0.63
N ASP A 45 33.51 20.56 1.02
CA ASP A 45 33.74 19.14 1.34
C ASP A 45 32.84 18.67 2.49
N ARG A 46 32.68 19.52 3.51
CA ARG A 46 31.80 19.30 4.66
C ARG A 46 30.32 19.31 4.31
N LEU A 47 29.88 20.20 3.41
CA LEU A 47 28.51 20.23 2.91
C LEU A 47 28.22 19.01 2.04
N THR A 48 29.18 18.60 1.20
CA THR A 48 29.09 17.42 0.33
C THR A 48 28.92 16.16 1.18
N THR A 49 29.82 15.92 2.13
CA THR A 49 29.73 14.77 3.05
C THR A 49 28.46 14.76 3.93
N GLN A 50 27.90 15.93 4.27
CA GLN A 50 26.58 16.02 4.91
C GLN A 50 25.44 15.65 3.97
N ILE A 51 25.49 16.11 2.71
CA ILE A 51 24.49 15.79 1.68
C ILE A 51 24.51 14.28 1.38
N ASP A 52 25.69 13.68 1.19
CA ASP A 52 25.86 12.25 0.91
C ASP A 52 25.29 11.38 2.04
N HIS A 53 25.64 11.69 3.30
CA HIS A 53 25.12 10.99 4.47
C HIS A 53 23.59 11.13 4.59
N GLN A 54 23.04 12.33 4.37
CA GLN A 54 21.59 12.54 4.37
C GLN A 54 20.89 11.87 3.17
N GLN A 55 21.55 11.75 2.02
CA GLN A 55 21.03 11.05 0.85
C GLN A 55 20.92 9.55 1.15
N GLN A 56 21.98 8.95 1.69
CA GLN A 56 21.99 7.56 2.13
C GLN A 56 20.92 7.27 3.21
N GLN A 57 20.74 8.17 4.17
CA GLN A 57 19.67 8.02 5.18
C GLN A 57 18.27 8.04 4.54
N SER A 58 18.01 8.99 3.64
CA SER A 58 16.74 9.06 2.90
C SER A 58 16.51 7.79 2.06
N GLU A 59 17.54 7.25 1.41
CA GLU A 59 17.45 5.99 0.66
C GLU A 59 17.09 4.80 1.57
N THR A 60 17.75 4.65 2.73
CA THR A 60 17.40 3.60 3.69
C THR A 60 15.96 3.71 4.20
N MET A 61 15.44 4.93 4.43
CA MET A 61 14.04 5.11 4.83
C MET A 61 13.04 4.80 3.71
N HIS A 62 13.38 5.07 2.44
CA HIS A 62 12.57 4.63 1.30
C HIS A 62 12.55 3.10 1.21
N ASP A 63 13.69 2.42 1.37
CA ASP A 63 13.74 0.95 1.38
C ASP A 63 12.97 0.33 2.55
N GLU A 64 12.99 0.92 3.74
CA GLU A 64 12.13 0.49 4.86
C GLU A 64 10.65 0.62 4.50
N VAL A 65 10.22 1.74 3.92
CA VAL A 65 8.83 1.95 3.45
C VAL A 65 8.45 0.92 2.37
N ASN A 66 9.31 0.71 1.36
CA ASN A 66 9.11 -0.26 0.29
C ASN A 66 8.91 -1.68 0.84
N GLN A 67 9.74 -2.09 1.82
CA GLN A 67 9.60 -3.37 2.50
C GLN A 67 8.31 -3.46 3.34
N MET A 68 7.87 -2.36 3.96
CA MET A 68 6.59 -2.33 4.70
C MET A 68 5.39 -2.40 3.77
N GLU A 69 5.39 -1.69 2.63
CA GLU A 69 4.31 -1.76 1.64
C GLU A 69 4.18 -3.15 1.02
N LYS A 70 5.30 -3.82 0.75
CA LYS A 70 5.29 -5.24 0.33
C LYS A 70 4.69 -6.15 1.41
N LYS A 71 5.09 -6.00 2.67
CA LYS A 71 4.52 -6.76 3.81
C LYS A 71 3.02 -6.52 3.96
N ILE A 72 2.57 -5.27 3.85
CA ILE A 72 1.14 -4.90 3.84
C ILE A 72 0.41 -5.62 2.70
N SER A 73 0.93 -5.53 1.47
CA SER A 73 0.36 -6.19 0.30
C SER A 73 0.24 -7.72 0.45
N ASP A 74 1.23 -8.37 1.05
CA ASP A 74 1.23 -9.82 1.26
C ASP A 74 0.31 -10.25 2.43
N ILE A 75 0.16 -9.43 3.46
CA ILE A 75 -0.84 -9.61 4.52
C ILE A 75 -2.26 -9.42 3.97
N ASP A 76 -2.52 -8.37 3.17
CA ASP A 76 -3.83 -8.09 2.57
C ASP A 76 -4.30 -9.21 1.63
N LYS A 77 -3.38 -9.76 0.80
CA LYS A 77 -3.66 -10.97 0.00
C LYS A 77 -4.07 -12.14 0.89
N THR A 78 -3.35 -12.36 1.99
CA THR A 78 -3.62 -13.47 2.91
C THR A 78 -4.99 -13.31 3.58
N ILE A 79 -5.28 -12.11 4.10
CA ILE A 79 -6.58 -11.71 4.64
C ILE A 79 -7.69 -11.98 3.63
N TYR A 80 -7.55 -11.50 2.39
CA TYR A 80 -8.54 -11.70 1.33
C TYR A 80 -8.80 -13.19 1.05
N THR A 81 -7.75 -14.03 0.92
CA THR A 81 -7.96 -15.47 0.71
C THR A 81 -8.59 -16.15 1.93
N ASN A 82 -8.36 -15.67 3.15
CA ASN A 82 -8.99 -16.21 4.35
C ASN A 82 -10.46 -15.79 4.47
N GLU A 83 -10.81 -14.54 4.13
CA GLU A 83 -12.21 -14.10 4.04
C GLU A 83 -13.00 -14.94 3.01
N GLN A 84 -12.40 -15.25 1.85
CA GLN A 84 -13.03 -16.13 0.84
C GLN A 84 -13.16 -17.59 1.30
N LYS A 85 -12.20 -18.13 2.07
CA LYS A 85 -12.33 -19.45 2.71
C LYS A 85 -13.46 -19.48 3.74
N ILE A 86 -13.58 -18.42 4.55
CA ILE A 86 -14.65 -18.27 5.54
C ILE A 86 -16.02 -18.18 4.84
N GLU A 87 -16.16 -17.36 3.81
CA GLU A 87 -17.41 -17.23 3.02
C GLU A 87 -17.83 -18.58 2.40
N THR A 88 -16.88 -19.33 1.83
CA THR A 88 -17.19 -20.64 1.23
C THR A 88 -17.48 -21.72 2.28
N LEU A 89 -16.84 -21.70 3.45
CA LEU A 89 -17.15 -22.57 4.59
C LEU A 89 -18.54 -22.28 5.17
N LEU A 90 -18.91 -21.02 5.36
CA LEU A 90 -20.24 -20.62 5.86
C LEU A 90 -21.35 -21.06 4.90
N ASN A 91 -21.16 -20.87 3.59
CA ASN A 91 -22.09 -21.37 2.57
C ASN A 91 -22.19 -22.91 2.56
N ARG A 92 -21.07 -23.63 2.77
CA ARG A 92 -21.08 -25.10 2.90
C ARG A 92 -21.82 -25.56 4.16
N LEU A 93 -21.55 -24.96 5.31
CA LEU A 93 -22.23 -25.22 6.58
C LEU A 93 -23.74 -24.97 6.49
N GLN A 94 -24.17 -23.85 5.89
CA GLN A 94 -25.59 -23.56 5.67
C GLN A 94 -26.26 -24.62 4.77
N THR A 95 -25.58 -25.06 3.72
CA THR A 95 -26.11 -26.07 2.78
C THR A 95 -26.19 -27.44 3.43
N ALA A 96 -25.15 -27.86 4.16
CA ALA A 96 -25.13 -29.11 4.91
C ALA A 96 -26.20 -29.13 6.02
N ASN A 97 -26.44 -28.01 6.70
CA ASN A 97 -27.50 -27.89 7.70
C ASN A 97 -28.89 -28.12 7.10
N LYS A 98 -29.20 -27.46 5.97
CA LYS A 98 -30.48 -27.65 5.26
C LYS A 98 -30.67 -29.08 4.74
N GLN A 99 -29.60 -29.71 4.25
CA GLN A 99 -29.62 -31.12 3.84
C GLN A 99 -29.87 -32.05 5.03
N LYS A 100 -29.22 -31.79 6.17
CA LYS A 100 -29.42 -32.52 7.41
C LYS A 100 -30.87 -32.41 7.91
N GLU A 101 -31.40 -31.20 8.02
CA GLU A 101 -32.79 -30.95 8.46
C GLU A 101 -33.81 -31.68 7.58
N SER A 102 -33.61 -31.67 6.26
CA SER A 102 -34.47 -32.39 5.31
C SER A 102 -34.38 -33.92 5.47
N LEU A 103 -33.18 -34.47 5.72
CA LEU A 103 -32.99 -35.91 5.96
C LEU A 103 -33.53 -36.34 7.32
N GLU A 104 -33.42 -35.51 8.36
CA GLU A 104 -33.97 -35.78 9.69
C GLU A 104 -35.52 -35.79 9.65
N ALA A 105 -36.14 -34.85 8.92
CA ALA A 105 -37.58 -34.86 8.67
C ALA A 105 -38.04 -36.07 7.83
N GLU A 106 -37.29 -36.45 6.79
CA GLU A 106 -37.57 -37.65 5.99
C GLU A 106 -37.50 -38.92 6.85
N VAL A 107 -36.42 -39.09 7.63
CA VAL A 107 -36.23 -40.24 8.53
C VAL A 107 -37.35 -40.33 9.56
N GLU A 108 -37.79 -39.21 10.14
CA GLU A 108 -38.84 -39.24 11.17
C GLU A 108 -40.21 -39.58 10.59
N THR A 109 -40.59 -39.02 9.43
CA THR A 109 -41.83 -39.41 8.74
C THR A 109 -41.84 -40.90 8.33
N GLN A 110 -40.70 -41.42 7.85
CA GLN A 110 -40.56 -42.84 7.50
C GLN A 110 -40.60 -43.76 8.73
N ARG A 111 -40.01 -43.34 9.86
CA ARG A 111 -40.09 -44.05 11.15
C ARG A 111 -41.50 -44.07 11.71
N ALA A 112 -42.21 -42.95 11.71
CA ALA A 112 -43.59 -42.87 12.19
C ALA A 112 -44.52 -43.82 11.39
N ALA A 113 -44.38 -43.83 10.06
CA ALA A 113 -45.13 -44.75 9.20
C ALA A 113 -44.78 -46.24 9.47
N LEU A 114 -43.50 -46.56 9.67
CA LEU A 114 -43.06 -47.92 10.00
C LEU A 114 -43.56 -48.36 11.39
N ALA A 115 -43.55 -47.45 12.37
CA ALA A 115 -44.07 -47.72 13.72
C ALA A 115 -45.58 -48.01 13.70
N GLN A 116 -46.38 -47.24 12.94
CA GLN A 116 -47.81 -47.52 12.74
C GLN A 116 -48.04 -48.91 12.13
N GLN A 117 -47.24 -49.30 11.13
CA GLN A 117 -47.33 -50.65 10.53
C GLN A 117 -46.99 -51.76 11.55
N LEU A 118 -45.95 -51.57 12.37
CA LEU A 118 -45.57 -52.53 13.41
C LEU A 118 -46.64 -52.67 14.51
N VAL A 119 -47.25 -51.56 14.94
CA VAL A 119 -48.38 -51.57 15.91
C VAL A 119 -49.60 -52.27 15.31
N ALA A 120 -49.91 -52.04 14.03
CA ALA A 120 -51.01 -52.74 13.36
C ALA A 120 -50.75 -54.26 13.24
N MET A 121 -49.52 -54.68 12.94
CA MET A 121 -49.13 -56.10 12.95
C MET A 121 -49.24 -56.71 14.35
N TYR A 122 -48.75 -56.02 15.38
CA TYR A 122 -48.79 -56.51 16.76
C TYR A 122 -50.22 -56.66 17.29
N THR A 123 -51.09 -55.66 17.05
CA THR A 123 -52.49 -55.70 17.47
C THR A 123 -53.34 -56.69 16.68
N ALA A 124 -52.97 -57.02 15.43
CA ALA A 124 -53.55 -58.14 14.68
C ALA A 124 -53.13 -59.53 15.21
N GLY A 125 -52.12 -59.59 16.08
CA GLY A 125 -51.64 -60.80 16.74
C GLY A 125 -50.54 -61.54 15.96
N ASP A 126 -49.54 -62.01 16.71
CA ASP A 126 -48.25 -62.53 16.23
C ASP A 126 -48.34 -63.72 15.24
N GLN A 127 -49.49 -64.42 15.20
CA GLN A 127 -49.75 -65.54 14.28
C GLN A 127 -50.79 -65.24 13.20
N SER A 128 -51.15 -63.98 12.96
CA SER A 128 -52.16 -63.60 11.95
C SER A 128 -51.87 -64.19 10.55
N TYR A 129 -50.61 -64.22 10.13
CA TYR A 129 -50.17 -64.79 8.85
C TYR A 129 -50.48 -66.28 8.71
N LEU A 130 -49.97 -67.11 9.63
CA LEU A 130 -50.23 -68.56 9.63
C LEU A 130 -51.73 -68.85 9.82
N ARG A 131 -52.42 -68.09 10.67
CA ARG A 131 -53.86 -68.26 10.92
C ARG A 131 -54.74 -67.86 9.73
N LEU A 132 -54.28 -66.94 8.87
CA LEU A 132 -54.96 -66.60 7.61
C LEU A 132 -54.73 -67.69 6.55
N LEU A 133 -53.48 -68.13 6.38
CA LEU A 133 -53.12 -69.20 5.44
C LEU A 133 -53.81 -70.54 5.79
N LEU A 134 -53.94 -70.86 7.08
CA LEU A 134 -54.65 -72.04 7.60
C LEU A 134 -56.19 -71.89 7.61
N ARG A 135 -56.74 -70.76 7.13
CA ARG A 135 -58.19 -70.49 7.08
C ARG A 135 -58.75 -70.36 5.65
N GLN A 136 -57.89 -70.28 4.63
CA GLN A 136 -58.33 -70.20 3.23
C GLN A 136 -58.41 -71.60 2.61
N ASP A 137 -59.62 -72.08 2.31
CA ASP A 137 -59.81 -73.37 1.63
C ASP A 137 -59.40 -73.33 0.13
N ASN A 138 -59.25 -72.13 -0.44
CA ASN A 138 -58.93 -71.90 -1.85
C ASN A 138 -57.41 -71.78 -2.10
N PRO A 139 -56.76 -72.69 -2.86
CA PRO A 139 -55.31 -72.60 -3.13
C PRO A 139 -54.91 -71.40 -4.00
N SER A 140 -55.83 -70.84 -4.80
CA SER A 140 -55.56 -69.61 -5.58
C SER A 140 -55.48 -68.36 -4.71
N ASP A 141 -56.14 -68.33 -3.55
CA ASP A 141 -56.16 -67.14 -2.70
C ASP A 141 -54.98 -67.16 -1.72
N ILE A 142 -54.59 -68.35 -1.24
CA ILE A 142 -53.32 -68.59 -0.52
C ILE A 142 -52.12 -68.04 -1.32
N SER A 143 -52.00 -68.40 -2.60
CA SER A 143 -50.85 -68.00 -3.43
C SER A 143 -50.78 -66.49 -3.68
N ARG A 144 -51.93 -65.84 -3.92
CA ARG A 144 -52.03 -64.37 -4.02
C ARG A 144 -51.65 -63.70 -2.70
N THR A 145 -52.21 -64.16 -1.58
CA THR A 145 -51.94 -63.62 -0.24
C THR A 145 -50.45 -63.74 0.12
N LEU A 146 -49.83 -64.89 -0.15
CA LEU A 146 -48.39 -65.10 0.04
C LEU A 146 -47.57 -64.10 -0.81
N ARG A 147 -47.89 -63.93 -2.10
CA ARG A 147 -47.19 -63.01 -3.00
C ARG A 147 -47.36 -61.54 -2.60
N TYR A 148 -48.52 -61.13 -2.09
CA TYR A 148 -48.70 -59.77 -1.56
C TYR A 148 -47.86 -59.54 -0.29
N PHE A 149 -47.72 -60.54 0.58
CA PHE A 149 -46.84 -60.44 1.75
C PHE A 149 -45.36 -60.49 1.40
N GLU A 150 -44.95 -61.18 0.34
CA GLU A 150 -43.60 -61.13 -0.21
C GLU A 150 -43.24 -59.68 -0.63
N TYR A 151 -44.06 -59.07 -1.51
CA TYR A 151 -43.87 -57.67 -1.93
C TYR A 151 -43.92 -56.67 -0.76
N LEU A 152 -44.82 -56.85 0.20
CA LEU A 152 -44.89 -55.97 1.38
C LEU A 152 -43.63 -56.08 2.26
N ASN A 153 -43.08 -57.29 2.43
CA ASN A 153 -41.85 -57.50 3.18
C ASN A 153 -40.62 -56.98 2.44
N GLU A 154 -40.56 -57.13 1.12
CA GLU A 154 -39.52 -56.55 0.26
C GLU A 154 -39.52 -55.02 0.41
N HIS A 155 -40.65 -54.35 0.16
CA HIS A 155 -40.78 -52.90 0.33
C HIS A 155 -40.48 -52.41 1.76
N ARG A 156 -40.84 -53.19 2.79
CA ARG A 156 -40.50 -52.89 4.18
C ARG A 156 -38.99 -52.99 4.43
N SER A 157 -38.33 -53.99 3.87
CA SER A 157 -36.87 -54.13 3.89
C SER A 157 -36.18 -52.95 3.20
N THR A 158 -36.63 -52.57 1.99
CA THR A 158 -36.12 -51.38 1.28
C THR A 158 -36.30 -50.09 2.08
N LYS A 159 -37.45 -49.91 2.76
CA LYS A 159 -37.66 -48.75 3.64
C LYS A 159 -36.66 -48.71 4.80
N ILE A 160 -36.41 -49.86 5.44
CA ILE A 160 -35.45 -49.95 6.55
C ILE A 160 -34.02 -49.67 6.07
N THR A 161 -33.61 -50.19 4.91
CA THR A 161 -32.28 -49.88 4.36
C THR A 161 -32.16 -48.40 3.95
N THR A 162 -33.18 -47.81 3.33
CA THR A 162 -33.21 -46.36 3.05
C THR A 162 -33.05 -45.53 4.32
N ILE A 163 -33.85 -45.77 5.36
CA ILE A 163 -33.76 -45.09 6.66
C ILE A 163 -32.32 -45.19 7.22
N ASN A 164 -31.72 -46.38 7.20
CA ASN A 164 -30.35 -46.57 7.69
C ASN A 164 -29.32 -45.80 6.86
N THR A 165 -29.44 -45.77 5.52
CA THR A 165 -28.52 -44.93 4.70
C THR A 165 -28.70 -43.44 4.94
N SER A 166 -29.92 -42.97 5.23
CA SER A 166 -30.16 -41.56 5.59
C SER A 166 -29.59 -41.22 6.96
N ILE A 167 -29.63 -42.15 7.93
CA ILE A 167 -28.95 -41.98 9.23
C ILE A 167 -27.42 -41.88 9.06
N GLU A 168 -26.80 -42.71 8.21
CA GLU A 168 -25.36 -42.59 7.94
C GLU A 168 -24.98 -41.32 7.17
N LYS A 169 -25.85 -40.82 6.29
CA LYS A 169 -25.71 -39.47 5.70
C LYS A 169 -25.75 -38.40 6.78
N ILE A 170 -26.74 -38.43 7.69
CA ILE A 170 -26.84 -37.45 8.79
C ILE A 170 -25.60 -37.49 9.70
N ARG A 171 -25.07 -38.68 9.99
CA ARG A 171 -23.82 -38.87 10.77
C ARG A 171 -22.61 -38.24 10.08
N SER A 172 -22.39 -38.59 8.81
CA SER A 172 -21.26 -38.08 8.02
C SER A 172 -21.35 -36.58 7.74
N LEU A 173 -22.55 -36.04 7.45
CA LEU A 173 -22.78 -34.59 7.38
C LEU A 173 -22.46 -33.91 8.72
N THR A 174 -22.94 -34.45 9.85
CA THR A 174 -22.70 -33.86 11.18
C THR A 174 -21.20 -33.80 11.52
N HIS A 175 -20.45 -34.87 11.24
CA HIS A 175 -19.00 -34.89 11.46
C HIS A 175 -18.24 -33.94 10.50
N GLN A 176 -18.66 -33.81 9.24
CA GLN A 176 -18.08 -32.82 8.33
C GLN A 176 -18.39 -31.38 8.78
N MET A 177 -19.60 -31.11 9.30
CA MET A 177 -19.96 -29.80 9.86
C MET A 177 -19.16 -29.46 11.13
N GLU A 178 -18.81 -30.45 11.95
CA GLU A 178 -17.92 -30.28 13.11
C GLU A 178 -16.50 -29.91 12.66
N LYS A 179 -15.94 -30.64 11.70
CA LYS A 179 -14.64 -30.34 11.08
C LYS A 179 -14.62 -28.95 10.42
N ASP A 180 -15.69 -28.58 9.73
CA ASP A 180 -15.84 -27.27 9.08
C ASP A 180 -15.90 -26.13 10.11
N ARG A 181 -16.54 -26.35 11.26
CA ARG A 181 -16.58 -25.37 12.37
C ARG A 181 -15.20 -25.18 13.01
N LEU A 182 -14.44 -26.26 13.21
CA LEU A 182 -13.06 -26.16 13.73
C LEU A 182 -12.14 -25.40 12.74
N GLN A 183 -12.30 -25.65 11.44
CA GLN A 183 -11.59 -24.88 10.39
C GLN A 183 -12.00 -23.42 10.36
N LEU A 184 -13.28 -23.11 10.56
CA LEU A 184 -13.79 -21.74 10.66
C LEU A 184 -13.16 -20.99 11.85
N THR A 185 -13.18 -21.56 13.06
CA THR A 185 -12.61 -20.92 14.26
C THR A 185 -11.10 -20.66 14.14
N GLU A 186 -10.35 -21.55 13.50
CA GLU A 186 -8.92 -21.35 13.23
C GLU A 186 -8.68 -20.23 12.22
N LEU A 187 -9.49 -20.17 11.15
CA LEU A 187 -9.41 -19.09 10.16
C LEU A 187 -9.81 -17.73 10.75
N GLU A 188 -10.81 -17.67 11.63
CA GLU A 188 -11.23 -16.44 12.33
C GLU A 188 -10.15 -15.95 13.32
N SER A 189 -9.52 -16.86 14.06
CA SER A 189 -8.36 -16.57 14.91
C SER A 189 -7.19 -16.02 14.08
N SER A 190 -6.83 -16.71 13.00
CA SER A 190 -5.75 -16.30 12.08
C SER A 190 -6.05 -14.95 11.42
N LEU A 191 -7.28 -14.71 10.97
CA LEU A 191 -7.73 -13.44 10.38
C LEU A 191 -7.63 -12.28 11.39
N THR A 192 -7.98 -12.52 12.65
CA THR A 192 -7.89 -11.53 13.73
C THR A 192 -6.43 -11.17 14.03
N GLY A 193 -5.54 -12.17 14.08
CA GLY A 193 -4.10 -11.96 14.21
C GLY A 193 -3.51 -11.17 13.03
N GLN A 194 -3.88 -11.53 11.80
CA GLN A 194 -3.44 -10.84 10.58
C GLN A 194 -3.90 -9.39 10.53
N LYS A 195 -5.17 -9.10 10.88
CA LYS A 195 -5.70 -7.72 10.92
C LYS A 195 -4.99 -6.86 11.97
N LYS A 196 -4.62 -7.43 13.12
CA LYS A 196 -3.79 -6.73 14.12
C LYS A 196 -2.36 -6.49 13.62
N ALA A 197 -1.73 -7.46 12.95
CA ALA A 197 -0.40 -7.30 12.37
C ALA A 197 -0.37 -6.25 11.23
N LEU A 198 -1.42 -6.23 10.40
CA LEU A 198 -1.63 -5.22 9.36
C LEU A 198 -1.70 -3.81 9.97
N GLN A 199 -2.57 -3.60 10.98
CA GLN A 199 -2.71 -2.31 11.66
C GLN A 199 -1.38 -1.86 12.30
N SER A 200 -0.64 -2.77 12.92
CA SER A 200 0.70 -2.48 13.47
C SER A 200 1.71 -2.08 12.38
N THR A 201 1.64 -2.69 11.19
CA THR A 201 2.56 -2.39 10.08
C THR A 201 2.22 -1.05 9.42
N ILE A 202 0.92 -0.73 9.30
CA ILE A 202 0.45 0.57 8.80
C ILE A 202 0.91 1.70 9.73
N ALA A 203 0.79 1.54 11.05
CA ALA A 203 1.23 2.54 12.03
C ALA A 203 2.76 2.80 11.96
N LEU A 204 3.56 1.75 11.83
CA LEU A 204 5.01 1.88 11.65
C LEU A 204 5.39 2.56 10.34
N ARG A 205 4.70 2.25 9.23
CA ARG A 205 4.88 2.94 7.95
C ARG A 205 4.52 4.42 8.06
N GLU A 206 3.45 4.77 8.78
CA GLU A 206 3.07 6.17 8.99
C GLU A 206 4.13 6.93 9.80
N GLU A 207 4.70 6.32 10.84
CA GLU A 207 5.80 6.91 11.62
C GLU A 207 7.03 7.22 10.75
N ILE A 208 7.46 6.27 9.90
CA ILE A 208 8.59 6.48 8.97
C ILE A 208 8.27 7.57 7.95
N LEU A 209 7.05 7.59 7.39
CA LEU A 209 6.61 8.65 6.48
C LEU A 209 6.58 10.02 7.18
N GLN A 210 6.20 10.10 8.46
CA GLN A 210 6.29 11.35 9.23
C GLN A 210 7.76 11.75 9.46
N ARG A 211 8.68 10.82 9.76
CA ARG A 211 10.13 11.10 9.86
C ARG A 211 10.69 11.63 8.53
N LEU A 212 10.42 10.93 7.42
CA LEU A 212 10.87 11.28 6.08
C LEU A 212 10.34 12.66 5.61
N ASN A 213 9.06 12.97 5.86
CA ASN A 213 8.49 14.28 5.53
C ASN A 213 9.14 15.42 6.33
N ASN A 214 9.50 15.19 7.61
CA ASN A 214 10.23 16.17 8.40
C ASN A 214 11.66 16.37 7.87
N GLU A 215 12.34 15.30 7.44
CA GLU A 215 13.68 15.36 6.83
C GLU A 215 13.67 16.13 5.50
N ILE A 216 12.73 15.83 4.61
CA ILE A 216 12.54 16.54 3.33
C ILE A 216 12.33 18.04 3.55
N ARG A 217 11.51 18.42 4.53
CA ARG A 217 11.30 19.83 4.90
C ARG A 217 12.59 20.48 5.43
N ILE A 218 13.42 19.77 6.18
CA ILE A 218 14.73 20.28 6.66
C ILE A 218 15.68 20.48 5.47
N LYS A 219 15.75 19.52 4.54
CA LYS A 219 16.53 19.59 3.30
C LYS A 219 16.12 20.79 2.42
N GLN A 220 14.82 20.99 2.19
CA GLN A 220 14.30 22.14 1.44
C GLN A 220 14.77 23.48 2.04
N ASN A 221 14.57 23.66 3.35
CA ASN A 221 15.05 24.85 4.07
C ASN A 221 16.59 25.02 4.01
N GLN A 222 17.36 23.94 3.87
CA GLN A 222 18.82 24.00 3.72
C GLN A 222 19.24 24.41 2.30
N VAL A 223 18.58 23.89 1.27
CA VAL A 223 18.81 24.29 -0.13
C VAL A 223 18.48 25.78 -0.36
N GLU A 224 17.41 26.30 0.25
CA GLU A 224 17.09 27.73 0.20
C GLU A 224 18.16 28.59 0.89
N ARG A 225 18.64 28.20 2.08
CA ARG A 225 19.74 28.91 2.75
C ARG A 225 21.02 28.93 1.90
N LEU A 226 21.37 27.81 1.27
CA LEU A 226 22.55 27.70 0.41
C LEU A 226 22.42 28.60 -0.83
N ARG A 227 21.25 28.62 -1.51
CA ARG A 227 20.99 29.56 -2.62
C ARG A 227 21.08 31.02 -2.21
N ILE A 228 20.59 31.37 -1.02
CA ILE A 228 20.69 32.73 -0.47
C ILE A 228 22.15 33.10 -0.14
N GLN A 229 22.98 32.13 0.26
CA GLN A 229 24.42 32.33 0.48
C GLN A 229 25.17 32.47 -0.86
N GLU A 230 24.88 31.62 -1.84
CA GLU A 230 25.44 31.68 -3.20
C GLU A 230 25.13 33.03 -3.87
N ALA A 231 23.87 33.46 -3.87
CA ALA A 231 23.46 34.75 -4.43
C ALA A 231 24.17 35.94 -3.74
N LYS A 232 24.36 35.88 -2.41
CA LYS A 232 25.11 36.91 -1.67
C LYS A 232 26.60 36.93 -2.02
N LEU A 233 27.21 35.77 -2.28
CA LEU A 233 28.58 35.68 -2.76
C LEU A 233 28.71 36.23 -4.18
N GLN A 234 27.77 35.89 -5.08
CA GLN A 234 27.70 36.45 -6.44
C GLN A 234 27.61 37.98 -6.39
N THR A 235 26.66 38.56 -5.64
CA THR A 235 26.56 40.03 -5.52
C THR A 235 27.82 40.70 -4.98
N LYS A 236 28.63 40.00 -4.18
CA LYS A 236 29.93 40.52 -3.70
C LYS A 236 31.03 40.40 -4.76
N PHE A 237 31.02 39.36 -5.58
CA PHE A 237 31.91 39.29 -6.75
C PHE A 237 31.56 40.39 -7.76
N ASP A 238 30.27 40.65 -8.00
CA ASP A 238 29.80 41.73 -8.87
C ASP A 238 30.19 43.11 -8.31
N GLU A 239 30.04 43.33 -6.99
CA GLU A 239 30.49 44.56 -6.30
C GLU A 239 32.02 44.75 -6.42
N LEU A 240 32.81 43.70 -6.23
CA LEU A 240 34.27 43.76 -6.35
C LEU A 240 34.74 43.93 -7.81
N ALA A 241 34.05 43.35 -8.78
CA ALA A 241 34.32 43.54 -10.20
C ALA A 241 34.03 44.99 -10.62
N ALA A 242 32.84 45.51 -10.27
CA ALA A 242 32.49 46.92 -10.51
C ALA A 242 33.45 47.89 -9.79
N ARG A 243 33.96 47.51 -8.61
CA ARG A 243 34.99 48.29 -7.90
C ARG A 243 36.35 48.26 -8.60
N ALA A 244 36.72 47.15 -9.23
CA ALA A 244 37.95 47.02 -10.01
C ALA A 244 37.88 47.75 -11.38
N GLU A 245 36.69 47.84 -11.97
CA GLU A 245 36.47 48.63 -13.20
C GLU A 245 36.46 50.15 -12.97
N GLN A 246 36.28 50.61 -11.72
CA GLN A 246 36.19 52.03 -11.38
C GLN A 246 37.55 52.74 -11.19
N ASP A 247 38.69 52.07 -11.33
CA ASP A 247 40.01 52.66 -11.05
C ASP A 247 40.97 52.64 -12.25
N PRO A 248 40.93 53.70 -13.08
CA PRO A 248 42.13 54.16 -13.76
C PRO A 248 42.38 55.67 -13.56
N SER A 249 43.19 56.00 -12.54
CA SER A 249 44.01 57.22 -12.44
C SER A 249 43.30 58.59 -12.38
N THR A 250 43.27 59.22 -11.20
CA THR A 250 44.20 60.33 -10.86
C THR A 250 44.07 60.82 -9.41
N SER A 251 45.17 61.32 -8.84
CA SER A 251 45.27 61.88 -7.49
C SER A 251 44.84 63.36 -7.42
N THR A 252 44.38 63.85 -6.25
CA THR A 252 45.15 64.72 -5.31
C THR A 252 44.23 65.33 -4.23
N GLU A 253 44.76 65.51 -3.00
CA GLU A 253 44.20 66.19 -1.81
C GLU A 253 44.22 67.75 -1.92
N PRO A 254 43.83 68.59 -0.91
CA PRO A 254 43.49 68.34 0.51
C PRO A 254 42.18 68.99 1.04
N ALA A 255 41.96 68.88 2.37
CA ALA A 255 40.78 69.28 3.16
C ALA A 255 40.71 70.75 3.62
N GLU A 256 39.60 71.17 4.26
CA GLU A 256 39.63 71.81 5.60
C GLU A 256 38.28 71.86 6.39
N THR A 257 38.36 72.37 7.63
CA THR A 257 37.58 72.23 8.88
C THR A 257 36.07 72.59 9.02
N LYS A 258 35.34 71.80 9.86
CA LYS A 258 34.62 72.08 11.16
C LYS A 258 34.32 73.55 11.60
N PRO A 259 33.38 73.87 12.57
CA PRO A 259 32.87 73.04 13.71
C PRO A 259 31.35 73.24 14.14
N ALA A 260 31.00 72.80 15.36
CA ALA A 260 29.84 73.16 16.23
C ALA A 260 28.43 72.64 15.83
N GLU A 261 27.42 72.35 16.68
CA GLU A 261 27.11 72.03 18.11
C GLU A 261 25.54 71.91 18.17
N THR A 262 24.75 71.40 19.14
CA THR A 262 24.85 70.83 20.51
C THR A 262 23.67 69.83 20.67
N LYS A 263 23.78 68.66 21.33
CA LYS A 263 23.43 68.32 22.74
C LYS A 263 22.06 68.85 23.29
N PRO A 264 21.44 68.19 24.30
CA PRO A 264 21.23 66.75 24.54
C PRO A 264 19.81 66.45 25.13
N THR A 265 19.51 65.20 25.55
CA THR A 265 18.80 64.83 26.82
C THR A 265 18.85 63.29 26.99
N GLN A 266 18.67 62.79 28.23
CA GLN A 266 18.92 61.40 28.64
C GLN A 266 17.71 60.77 29.38
N ALA A 267 17.88 59.49 29.77
CA ALA A 267 17.04 58.67 30.66
C ALA A 267 15.77 58.05 30.03
N ALA A 268 15.31 56.85 30.43
CA ALA A 268 15.77 56.01 31.55
C ALA A 268 15.94 54.52 31.19
N GLN A 269 16.74 53.81 32.00
CA GLN A 269 16.88 52.34 32.06
C GLN A 269 15.95 51.80 33.19
N ALA A 270 15.44 50.55 33.21
CA ALA A 270 15.37 49.48 32.19
C ALA A 270 14.00 48.73 32.25
N VAL A 271 13.73 47.53 32.79
CA VAL A 271 14.51 46.45 33.45
C VAL A 271 13.78 45.08 33.26
N ILE A 272 14.48 43.94 33.42
CA ILE A 272 14.06 42.51 33.54
C ILE A 272 12.66 42.04 33.05
N ALA A 273 12.61 41.05 32.12
CA ALA A 273 12.21 39.64 32.42
C ALA A 273 11.64 38.83 31.22
N ALA A 274 12.09 37.58 31.13
CA ALA A 274 11.44 36.40 30.52
C ALA A 274 11.05 36.37 29.02
N ALA A 275 10.96 35.14 28.50
CA ALA A 275 10.47 34.74 27.18
C ALA A 275 9.92 33.30 27.29
N PRO A 276 9.43 32.69 26.21
CA PRO A 276 8.25 32.98 25.37
C PRO A 276 7.15 31.91 25.71
N PRO A 277 6.27 31.41 24.81
CA PRO A 277 5.74 31.88 23.51
C PRO A 277 4.19 31.86 23.45
N ALA A 278 3.58 32.28 22.32
CA ALA A 278 2.39 31.65 21.70
C ALA A 278 1.97 32.39 20.41
N ALA A 279 1.26 31.68 19.51
CA ALA A 279 0.77 32.22 18.25
C ALA A 279 -0.68 32.75 18.34
N GLN A 280 -0.94 33.87 17.65
CA GLN A 280 -2.23 34.22 17.06
C GLN A 280 -1.92 34.71 15.62
N ALA A 281 -2.52 34.21 14.54
CA ALA A 281 -3.93 33.97 14.24
C ALA A 281 -4.71 35.27 13.88
N ALA A 282 -4.29 35.91 12.78
CA ALA A 282 -5.10 36.89 12.06
C ALA A 282 -4.77 36.82 10.56
N ALA A 283 -5.78 36.65 9.71
CA ALA A 283 -5.67 36.75 8.26
C ALA A 283 -6.41 38.00 7.77
N PRO A 284 -5.82 38.85 6.92
CA PRO A 284 -6.55 39.89 6.19
C PRO A 284 -7.18 39.30 4.92
N ALA A 285 -8.38 39.75 4.57
CA ALA A 285 -9.10 39.31 3.37
C ALA A 285 -9.24 40.43 2.34
N MET A 286 -9.07 40.07 1.07
CA MET A 286 -9.59 40.78 -0.12
C MET A 286 -10.03 39.66 -1.09
N THR A 287 -11.26 39.53 -1.59
CA THR A 287 -12.23 40.53 -2.13
C THR A 287 -11.67 41.20 -3.38
N GLU A 288 -12.26 41.08 -4.58
CA GLU A 288 -13.37 40.26 -5.10
C GLU A 288 -13.32 40.34 -6.64
N LEU A 289 -13.74 39.31 -7.38
CA LEU A 289 -14.41 39.46 -8.69
C LEU A 289 -15.01 38.13 -9.14
N ALA A 290 -16.30 38.12 -9.47
CA ALA A 290 -17.06 36.89 -9.66
C ALA A 290 -17.19 36.44 -11.12
N GLN A 291 -17.09 35.13 -11.35
CA GLN A 291 -17.77 34.45 -12.46
C GLN A 291 -18.44 33.16 -11.95
N LYS A 292 -19.70 32.97 -12.32
CA LYS A 292 -20.54 31.84 -11.88
C LYS A 292 -20.84 30.93 -13.07
N PRO A 293 -20.47 29.65 -12.98
CA PRO A 293 -21.34 28.60 -13.55
C PRO A 293 -21.93 27.68 -12.47
N THR A 294 -23.05 27.08 -12.87
CA THR A 294 -23.86 26.07 -12.18
C THR A 294 -23.11 24.96 -11.43
N LYS A 295 -23.48 24.82 -10.15
CA LYS A 295 -23.43 23.61 -9.30
C LYS A 295 -23.62 22.30 -10.11
N PRO A 296 -22.63 21.39 -10.15
CA PRO A 296 -22.85 19.98 -10.44
C PRO A 296 -23.59 19.31 -9.28
N SER A 297 -24.44 18.33 -9.58
CA SER A 297 -25.15 17.55 -8.57
C SER A 297 -24.22 16.60 -7.81
N THR A 298 -24.53 16.34 -6.54
CA THR A 298 -23.97 15.21 -5.80
C THR A 298 -24.59 13.91 -6.32
N GLU A 299 -24.02 13.35 -7.38
CA GLU A 299 -24.35 11.99 -7.83
C GLU A 299 -23.50 10.99 -7.03
N GLU A 300 -24.16 10.19 -6.18
CA GLU A 300 -23.51 9.06 -5.53
C GLU A 300 -23.15 8.01 -6.59
N LEU A 301 -21.85 7.80 -6.80
CA LEU A 301 -21.34 6.85 -7.80
C LEU A 301 -21.77 5.42 -7.46
N SER A 302 -22.81 4.94 -8.14
CA SER A 302 -23.32 3.58 -8.04
C SER A 302 -22.31 2.58 -8.59
N SER A 303 -22.18 1.45 -7.90
CA SER A 303 -21.05 0.51 -8.02
C SER A 303 -21.39 -0.76 -8.81
N ASP A 304 -22.50 -0.76 -9.52
CA ASP A 304 -23.19 -1.99 -9.93
C ASP A 304 -22.87 -2.30 -11.39
N PHE A 305 -21.83 -3.13 -11.56
CA PHE A 305 -21.27 -3.47 -12.87
C PHE A 305 -21.83 -4.78 -13.42
N SER A 306 -22.42 -4.72 -14.61
CA SER A 306 -22.48 -5.85 -15.54
C SER A 306 -22.34 -5.33 -16.97
N SER A 307 -21.15 -5.53 -17.56
CA SER A 307 -20.88 -5.15 -18.95
C SER A 307 -20.07 -6.24 -19.65
N ASN A 308 -20.79 -7.16 -20.31
CA ASN A 308 -20.20 -8.13 -21.25
C ASN A 308 -19.98 -7.48 -22.63
N LYS A 309 -19.48 -6.23 -22.66
CA LYS A 309 -19.26 -5.40 -23.84
C LYS A 309 -17.80 -4.94 -23.91
N ALA A 310 -17.32 -4.70 -25.12
CA ALA A 310 -15.97 -4.20 -25.37
C ALA A 310 -15.73 -2.82 -24.71
N PHE A 311 -14.59 -2.64 -24.05
CA PHE A 311 -14.17 -1.42 -23.36
C PHE A 311 -14.23 -0.19 -24.26
N SER A 312 -13.82 -0.35 -25.53
CA SER A 312 -13.89 0.72 -26.54
C SER A 312 -15.30 1.26 -26.81
N THR A 313 -16.36 0.57 -26.34
CA THR A 313 -17.77 1.04 -26.42
C THR A 313 -18.27 1.72 -25.14
N LEU A 314 -17.47 1.76 -24.06
CA LEU A 314 -17.86 2.25 -22.73
C LEU A 314 -17.41 3.70 -22.45
N LYS A 315 -16.93 4.44 -23.45
CA LYS A 315 -16.49 5.84 -23.29
C LYS A 315 -17.58 6.69 -22.65
N GLY A 316 -17.27 7.33 -21.52
CA GLY A 316 -18.21 8.14 -20.73
C GLY A 316 -19.24 7.33 -19.93
N ARG A 317 -19.09 6.00 -19.85
CA ARG A 317 -20.01 5.06 -19.15
C ARG A 317 -19.25 4.02 -18.30
N LEU A 318 -17.97 4.26 -18.04
CA LEU A 318 -17.16 3.45 -17.12
C LEU A 318 -17.53 3.80 -15.66
N PRO A 319 -17.69 2.82 -14.77
CA PRO A 319 -17.85 3.09 -13.34
C PRO A 319 -16.54 3.64 -12.75
N ALA A 320 -16.62 4.35 -11.63
CA ALA A 320 -15.43 4.70 -10.86
C ALA A 320 -14.79 3.43 -10.26
N PRO A 321 -13.45 3.30 -10.27
CA PRO A 321 -12.77 2.11 -9.74
C PRO A 321 -12.86 2.01 -8.20
N VAL A 322 -13.13 3.12 -7.51
CA VAL A 322 -13.38 3.17 -6.07
C VAL A 322 -14.38 4.29 -5.77
N LYS A 323 -15.17 4.16 -4.70
CA LYS A 323 -16.02 5.26 -4.21
C LYS A 323 -15.16 6.24 -3.42
N GLY A 324 -15.26 7.53 -3.76
CA GLY A 324 -14.41 8.56 -3.15
C GLY A 324 -14.52 9.92 -3.85
N GLN A 325 -13.89 10.95 -3.28
CA GLN A 325 -13.84 12.29 -3.85
C GLN A 325 -12.64 12.43 -4.79
N VAL A 326 -12.81 13.07 -5.95
CA VAL A 326 -11.69 13.43 -6.83
C VAL A 326 -10.89 14.57 -6.20
N LEU A 327 -9.60 14.33 -5.93
CA LEU A 327 -8.65 15.36 -5.46
C LEU A 327 -7.99 16.09 -6.64
N HIS A 328 -7.60 15.33 -7.67
CA HIS A 328 -6.96 15.85 -8.87
C HIS A 328 -7.61 15.23 -10.10
N ALA A 329 -8.03 16.07 -11.05
CA ALA A 329 -8.63 15.65 -12.30
C ALA A 329 -7.57 15.52 -13.41
N TYR A 330 -7.85 14.72 -14.44
CA TYR A 330 -7.00 14.64 -15.63
C TYR A 330 -6.79 16.04 -16.24
N GLY A 331 -5.54 16.36 -16.59
CA GLY A 331 -5.15 17.64 -17.17
C GLY A 331 -5.01 18.80 -16.16
N SER A 332 -5.40 18.63 -14.89
CA SER A 332 -5.17 19.65 -13.86
C SER A 332 -3.67 19.84 -13.58
N GLN A 333 -3.27 21.05 -13.16
CA GLN A 333 -1.87 21.36 -12.90
C GLN A 333 -1.35 20.56 -11.68
N ARG A 334 -0.17 19.94 -11.82
CA ARG A 334 0.54 19.25 -10.73
C ARG A 334 1.65 20.14 -10.18
N ASN A 335 2.54 20.58 -11.06
CA ASN A 335 3.66 21.48 -10.78
C ASN A 335 3.70 22.59 -11.86
N GLU A 336 4.60 23.58 -11.73
CA GLU A 336 4.85 24.61 -12.77
C GLU A 336 5.10 24.05 -14.19
N LYS A 337 5.65 22.83 -14.27
CA LYS A 337 6.11 22.21 -15.53
C LYS A 337 5.35 20.93 -15.91
N GLN A 338 4.32 20.54 -15.15
CA GLN A 338 3.64 19.24 -15.32
C GLN A 338 2.16 19.29 -14.92
N ASN A 339 1.32 18.62 -15.73
CA ASN A 339 -0.09 18.38 -15.44
C ASN A 339 -0.34 16.89 -15.11
N TRP A 340 -1.40 16.61 -14.37
CA TRP A 340 -1.83 15.26 -14.02
C TRP A 340 -2.28 14.47 -15.25
N GLN A 341 -1.58 13.37 -15.55
CA GLN A 341 -1.91 12.44 -16.65
C GLN A 341 -3.00 11.41 -16.30
N GLY A 342 -3.69 11.60 -15.16
CA GLY A 342 -4.70 10.69 -14.63
C GLY A 342 -5.58 11.40 -13.60
N MET A 343 -6.43 10.65 -12.91
CA MET A 343 -7.34 11.15 -11.88
C MET A 343 -7.00 10.52 -10.52
N VAL A 344 -6.91 11.35 -9.48
CA VAL A 344 -6.65 10.91 -8.11
C VAL A 344 -7.95 10.95 -7.31
N ILE A 345 -8.37 9.80 -6.78
CA ILE A 345 -9.59 9.64 -5.97
C ILE A 345 -9.18 9.35 -4.51
N ALA A 346 -9.65 10.18 -3.57
CA ALA A 346 -9.51 9.93 -2.15
C ALA A 346 -10.49 8.84 -1.69
N ALA A 347 -9.97 7.74 -1.17
CA ALA A 347 -10.74 6.65 -0.55
C ALA A 347 -10.08 6.22 0.77
N GLN A 348 -10.84 5.58 1.65
CA GLN A 348 -10.31 5.06 2.92
C GLN A 348 -9.34 3.90 2.66
N GLY A 349 -8.27 3.79 3.45
CA GLY A 349 -7.33 2.67 3.37
C GLY A 349 -8.05 1.31 3.48
N GLY A 350 -7.69 0.35 2.62
CA GLY A 350 -8.39 -0.95 2.50
C GLY A 350 -9.67 -0.93 1.65
N SER A 351 -10.06 0.21 1.06
CA SER A 351 -11.20 0.25 0.11
C SER A 351 -10.95 -0.66 -1.10
N LYS A 352 -11.88 -1.58 -1.37
CA LYS A 352 -11.77 -2.55 -2.47
C LYS A 352 -11.87 -1.84 -3.84
N VAL A 353 -10.72 -1.55 -4.45
CA VAL A 353 -10.60 -1.07 -5.83
C VAL A 353 -11.09 -2.14 -6.80
N ARG A 354 -11.86 -1.73 -7.81
CA ARG A 354 -12.46 -2.60 -8.83
C ARG A 354 -11.98 -2.22 -10.22
N ALA A 355 -11.75 -3.21 -11.08
CA ALA A 355 -11.51 -2.98 -12.49
C ALA A 355 -12.73 -2.30 -13.14
N VAL A 356 -12.53 -1.23 -13.90
CA VAL A 356 -13.61 -0.45 -14.53
C VAL A 356 -14.31 -1.21 -15.68
N ALA A 357 -13.67 -2.26 -16.20
CA ALA A 357 -14.22 -3.20 -17.16
C ALA A 357 -13.50 -4.55 -17.09
N ARG A 358 -13.96 -5.52 -17.89
CA ARG A 358 -13.26 -6.80 -18.10
C ARG A 358 -11.99 -6.56 -18.95
N GLY A 359 -10.86 -7.10 -18.49
CA GLY A 359 -9.59 -7.07 -19.21
C GLY A 359 -8.65 -8.20 -18.76
N LYS A 360 -7.38 -8.13 -19.15
CA LYS A 360 -6.28 -8.96 -18.66
C LYS A 360 -5.34 -8.10 -17.81
N ILE A 361 -4.74 -8.66 -16.78
CA ILE A 361 -3.69 -7.97 -16.03
C ILE A 361 -2.41 -7.98 -16.88
N ALA A 362 -1.90 -6.80 -17.24
CA ALA A 362 -0.67 -6.62 -18.00
C ALA A 362 0.55 -6.34 -17.09
N TYR A 363 0.33 -5.70 -15.94
CA TYR A 363 1.37 -5.42 -14.95
C TYR A 363 0.79 -5.40 -13.53
N VAL A 364 1.56 -5.90 -12.57
CA VAL A 364 1.38 -5.69 -11.12
C VAL A 364 2.77 -5.53 -10.51
N GLY A 365 3.02 -4.42 -9.82
CA GLY A 365 4.32 -4.16 -9.21
C GLY A 365 4.39 -2.77 -8.58
N GLN A 366 5.57 -2.42 -8.07
CA GLN A 366 5.83 -1.10 -7.49
C GLN A 366 6.54 -0.22 -8.52
N MET A 367 6.16 1.07 -8.59
CA MET A 367 6.76 2.06 -9.47
C MET A 367 6.99 3.39 -8.73
N ASP A 368 8.17 3.98 -8.90
CA ASP A 368 8.57 5.21 -8.20
C ASP A 368 7.61 6.37 -8.48
N GLY A 369 7.22 7.08 -7.42
CA GLY A 369 6.26 8.19 -7.50
C GLY A 369 4.80 7.78 -7.75
N TYR A 370 4.50 6.49 -7.93
CA TYR A 370 3.14 5.94 -8.08
C TYR A 370 2.78 4.89 -7.00
N GLY A 371 3.78 4.24 -6.39
CA GLY A 371 3.56 3.17 -5.40
C GLY A 371 3.18 1.85 -6.08
N PHE A 372 2.27 1.08 -5.46
CA PHE A 372 1.76 -0.16 -6.03
C PHE A 372 0.82 0.11 -7.21
N LEU A 373 1.31 -0.19 -8.42
CA LEU A 373 0.61 -0.03 -9.69
C LEU A 373 0.09 -1.38 -10.20
N THR A 374 -1.13 -1.37 -10.71
CA THR A 374 -1.71 -2.45 -11.53
C THR A 374 -2.16 -1.85 -12.85
N ILE A 375 -1.89 -2.54 -13.97
CA ILE A 375 -2.33 -2.11 -15.30
C ILE A 375 -3.17 -3.25 -15.90
N ILE A 376 -4.36 -2.92 -16.38
CA ILE A 376 -5.30 -3.84 -17.01
C ILE A 376 -5.41 -3.51 -18.51
N GLU A 377 -5.05 -4.47 -19.37
CA GLU A 377 -5.23 -4.41 -20.82
C GLU A 377 -6.66 -4.81 -21.21
N HIS A 378 -7.25 -4.03 -22.11
CA HIS A 378 -8.58 -4.24 -22.69
C HIS A 378 -8.50 -4.42 -24.23
N ASP A 379 -9.64 -4.54 -24.91
CA ASP A 379 -9.66 -4.54 -26.37
C ASP A 379 -9.03 -3.27 -26.97
N ARG A 380 -8.46 -3.41 -28.18
CA ARG A 380 -7.83 -2.32 -28.96
C ARG A 380 -6.67 -1.61 -28.23
N ASN A 381 -5.95 -2.35 -27.39
CA ASN A 381 -4.76 -1.89 -26.66
C ASN A 381 -5.05 -0.75 -25.66
N TYR A 382 -6.31 -0.56 -25.27
CA TYR A 382 -6.64 0.33 -24.15
C TYR A 382 -6.13 -0.26 -22.84
N MET A 383 -5.65 0.61 -21.94
CA MET A 383 -5.16 0.23 -20.62
C MET A 383 -5.81 1.11 -19.54
N THR A 384 -6.02 0.55 -18.35
CA THR A 384 -6.49 1.27 -17.14
C THR A 384 -5.75 0.80 -15.89
#